data_AF-A0A933QY32-F1
#
_entry.id   AF-A0A933QY32-F1
#
_cell.length_a   1.000
_cell.length_b   1.000
_cell.length_c   1.000
_cell.angle_alpha   90.00
_cell.angle_beta   90.00
_cell.angle_gamma   90.00
#
_symmetry.space_group_name_H-M   'P 1'
#
loop_
_entity.id
_entity.type
_entity.pdbx_description
1 polymer ?
#
loop_
_entity_poly.entity_id
_entity_poly.type
_entity_poly.pdbx_seq_one_letter_code
_entity_poly.pdbx_strand_id
1 'polypeptide(L)'
;MSVRRHLPRHWSPLIRRRNADWSMVDRQDAECVVGSLRLLRQIPNYYLRSLTLCLVAGLVTLAFNCDGTQIVRASAYREFLAENGVGMNDF
;
A
#
# COMPACT_ATOMS: atom_id res chain seq x y z
N MET A 1 -26.17 -9.58 -7.66
CA MET A 1 -26.84 -9.57 -6.34
C MET A 1 -26.17 -8.55 -5.43
N SER A 2 -26.90 -7.60 -4.85
CA SER A 2 -26.33 -6.60 -3.92
C SER A 2 -26.23 -7.18 -2.51
N VAL A 3 -25.00 -7.33 -2.00
CA VAL A 3 -24.65 -7.82 -0.65
C VAL A 3 -25.42 -7.09 0.47
N ARG A 4 -25.90 -5.87 0.21
CA ARG A 4 -26.68 -5.08 1.18
C ARG A 4 -27.98 -5.74 1.65
N ARG A 5 -28.58 -6.62 0.84
CA ARG A 5 -29.87 -7.26 1.20
C ARG A 5 -29.76 -8.33 2.30
N HIS A 6 -28.55 -8.78 2.62
CA HIS A 6 -28.34 -9.87 3.60
C HIS A 6 -27.53 -9.41 4.82
N LEU A 7 -27.19 -8.12 4.88
CA LEU A 7 -26.40 -7.54 5.96
C LEU A 7 -27.32 -7.15 7.14
N PRO A 8 -26.98 -7.50 8.39
CA PRO A 8 -27.72 -7.03 9.56
C PRO A 8 -27.87 -5.50 9.58
N ARG A 9 -29.06 -5.00 9.93
CA ARG A 9 -29.39 -3.55 9.84
C ARG A 9 -28.41 -2.65 10.59
N HIS A 10 -27.86 -3.12 11.71
CA HIS A 10 -26.90 -2.36 12.52
C HIS A 10 -25.50 -2.23 11.88
N TRP A 11 -25.15 -3.07 10.90
CA TRP A 11 -23.85 -2.99 10.19
C TRP A 11 -23.87 -1.99 9.04
N SER A 12 -25.03 -1.69 8.47
CA SER A 12 -25.17 -0.72 7.37
C SER A 12 -24.51 0.64 7.64
N PRO A 13 -24.74 1.30 8.80
CA PRO A 13 -24.11 2.58 9.07
C PRO A 13 -22.59 2.46 9.27
N LEU A 14 -22.09 1.37 9.85
CA LEU A 14 -20.66 1.13 10.05
C LEU A 14 -19.92 0.93 8.72
N ILE A 15 -20.47 0.09 7.84
CA ILE A 15 -19.90 -0.13 6.50
C ILE A 15 -19.96 1.14 5.67
N ARG A 16 -21.05 1.91 5.77
CA ARG A 16 -21.18 3.17 5.03
C ARG A 16 -20.15 4.20 5.47
N ARG A 17 -19.88 4.32 6.78
CA ARG A 17 -18.81 5.19 7.30
C ARG A 17 -17.44 4.73 6.82
N ARG A 18 -17.10 3.45 7.02
CA ARG A 18 -15.82 2.88 6.56
C ARG A 18 -15.57 3.13 5.07
N ASN A 19 -16.59 2.91 4.22
CA ASN A 19 -16.46 3.08 2.78
C ASN A 19 -16.46 4.55 2.34
N ALA A 20 -17.00 5.46 3.15
CA ALA A 20 -16.91 6.90 2.86
C ALA A 20 -15.48 7.43 3.11
N ASP A 21 -14.77 6.82 4.05
CA ASP A 21 -13.37 7.14 4.36
C ASP A 21 -12.37 6.51 3.36
N TRP A 22 -12.85 5.71 2.41
CA TRP A 22 -12.00 5.12 1.38
C TRP A 22 -11.69 6.16 0.29
N SER A 23 -10.45 6.64 0.31
CA SER A 23 -9.89 7.43 -0.78
C SER A 23 -9.10 6.53 -1.73
N MET A 24 -9.27 6.76 -3.03
CA MET A 24 -8.40 6.15 -4.03
C MET A 24 -6.95 6.58 -3.79
N VAL A 25 -6.01 5.67 -4.06
CA VAL A 25 -4.58 6.00 -4.14
C VAL A 25 -4.39 7.09 -5.18
N ASP A 26 -3.65 8.13 -4.84
CA ASP A 26 -3.27 9.14 -5.82
C ASP A 26 -2.37 8.52 -6.89
N ARG A 27 -2.54 8.97 -8.14
CA ARG A 27 -1.78 8.42 -9.26
C ARG A 27 -0.27 8.57 -9.05
N GLN A 28 0.18 9.69 -8.48
CA GLN A 28 1.61 9.92 -8.22
C GLN A 28 2.15 8.95 -7.18
N ASP A 29 1.36 8.62 -6.15
CA ASP A 29 1.74 7.63 -5.14
C ASP A 29 1.85 6.23 -5.77
N ALA A 30 0.91 5.85 -6.63
CA ALA A 30 0.97 4.57 -7.34
C ALA A 30 2.18 4.49 -8.28
N GLU A 31 2.45 5.55 -9.06
CA GLU A 31 3.61 5.64 -9.94
C GLU A 31 4.92 5.59 -9.15
N CYS A 32 4.98 6.24 -7.99
CA CYS A 32 6.12 6.17 -7.08
C CYS A 32 6.34 4.76 -6.54
N VAL A 33 5.29 4.08 -6.07
CA VAL A 33 5.38 2.70 -5.58
C VAL A 33 5.89 1.77 -6.68
N VAL A 34 5.33 1.85 -7.88
CA VAL A 34 5.74 0.99 -9.00
C VAL A 34 7.16 1.32 -9.47
N GLY A 35 7.52 2.60 -9.58
CA GLY A 35 8.86 3.04 -9.96
C GLY A 35 9.94 2.57 -8.99
N SER A 36 9.62 2.54 -7.69
CA SER A 36 10.55 2.17 -6.62
C SER A 36 10.98 0.70 -6.65
N LEU A 37 10.21 -0.17 -7.32
CA LEU A 37 10.48 -1.61 -7.36
C LEU A 37 11.87 -1.92 -7.92
N ARG A 38 12.37 -1.09 -8.85
CA ARG A 38 13.71 -1.26 -9.40
C ARG A 38 14.79 -0.96 -8.37
N LEU A 39 14.55 -0.01 -7.49
CA LEU A 39 15.48 0.42 -6.44
C LEU A 39 15.50 -0.57 -5.28
N LEU A 40 14.31 -1.02 -4.85
CA LEU A 40 14.19 -2.04 -3.81
C LEU A 40 14.91 -3.35 -4.18
N ARG A 41 15.03 -3.66 -5.48
CA ARG A 41 15.79 -4.81 -5.97
C ARG A 41 17.30 -4.65 -5.91
N GLN A 42 17.82 -3.43 -5.77
CA GLN A 42 19.24 -3.14 -5.72
C GLN A 42 19.80 -3.18 -4.30
N ILE A 43 18.94 -3.25 -3.28
CA ILE A 43 19.36 -3.30 -1.88
C ILE A 43 20.06 -4.66 -1.63
N PRO A 44 21.36 -4.66 -1.27
CA PRO A 44 22.10 -5.89 -1.06
C PRO A 44 21.54 -6.67 0.14
N ASN A 45 21.43 -8.00 0.00
CA ASN A 45 20.91 -8.92 1.01
C ASN A 45 19.45 -8.70 1.43
N TYR A 46 18.68 -7.86 0.71
CA TYR A 46 17.29 -7.57 1.01
C TYR A 46 16.43 -7.85 -0.23
N TYR A 47 15.74 -8.98 -0.24
CA TYR A 47 15.02 -9.46 -1.42
C TYR A 47 13.51 -9.27 -1.23
N LEU A 48 12.94 -8.35 -2.01
CA LEU A 48 11.50 -8.18 -2.11
C LEU A 48 10.87 -9.41 -2.80
N ARG A 49 10.08 -10.18 -2.05
CA ARG A 49 9.38 -11.39 -2.54
C ARG A 49 8.03 -11.05 -3.16
N SER A 50 7.29 -10.15 -2.54
CA SER A 50 5.97 -9.73 -3.02
C SER A 50 5.65 -8.30 -2.64
N LEU A 51 4.98 -7.59 -3.54
CA LEU A 51 4.37 -6.29 -3.29
C LEU A 51 2.88 -6.36 -3.59
N THR A 52 2.06 -5.84 -2.69
CA THR A 52 0.62 -5.64 -2.90
C THR A 52 0.29 -4.17 -2.74
N LEU A 53 -0.33 -3.56 -3.76
CA LEU A 53 -0.86 -2.20 -3.70
C LEU A 53 -2.39 -2.24 -3.72
N CYS A 54 -3.03 -1.80 -2.65
CA CYS A 54 -4.48 -1.66 -2.57
C CYS A 54 -4.90 -0.25 -2.98
N LEU A 55 -5.42 -0.11 -4.21
CA LEU A 55 -5.84 1.18 -4.77
C LEU A 55 -7.01 1.84 -4.04
N VAL A 56 -7.87 1.05 -3.39
CA VAL A 56 -9.09 1.56 -2.72
C VAL A 56 -8.82 1.99 -1.28
N ALA A 57 -7.81 1.41 -0.63
CA ALA A 57 -7.48 1.68 0.78
C ALA A 57 -6.17 2.43 0.98
N GLY A 58 -5.40 2.68 -0.08
CA GLY A 58 -4.13 3.38 0.05
C GLY A 58 -3.07 2.61 0.81
N LEU A 59 -3.05 1.29 0.70
CA LEU A 59 -2.11 0.44 1.44
C LEU A 59 -1.13 -0.25 0.50
N VAL A 60 0.14 -0.19 0.87
CA VAL A 60 1.23 -0.93 0.26
C VAL A 60 1.68 -2.00 1.26
N THR A 61 1.82 -3.23 0.80
CA THR A 61 2.35 -4.33 1.60
C THR A 61 3.56 -4.91 0.87
N LEU A 62 4.69 -4.95 1.56
CA LEU A 62 5.96 -5.47 1.07
C LEU A 62 6.33 -6.68 1.89
N ALA A 63 6.64 -7.81 1.27
CA ALA A 63 7.20 -8.96 1.97
C ALA A 63 8.65 -9.15 1.54
N PHE A 64 9.55 -9.08 2.51
CA PHE A 64 10.96 -9.32 2.32
C PHE A 64 11.33 -10.72 2.81
N ASN A 65 12.41 -11.26 2.26
CA ASN A 65 12.90 -12.58 2.66
C ASN A 65 13.57 -12.59 4.05
N CYS A 66 14.07 -11.45 4.53
CA CYS A 66 14.92 -11.35 5.70
C CYS A 66 14.23 -10.79 6.97
N ASP A 67 13.12 -10.04 6.85
CA ASP A 67 12.54 -9.29 7.99
C ASP A 67 11.01 -9.43 8.18
N GLY A 68 10.32 -10.15 7.29
CA GLY A 68 8.87 -10.30 7.35
C GLY A 68 8.12 -9.40 6.38
N THR A 69 6.91 -8.99 6.77
CA THR A 69 5.99 -8.21 5.92
C THR A 69 5.77 -6.83 6.51
N GLN A 70 6.14 -5.80 5.75
CA GLN A 70 5.95 -4.39 6.07
C GLN A 70 4.65 -3.89 5.43
N ILE A 71 3.85 -3.14 6.19
CA ILE A 71 2.59 -2.53 5.72
C ILE A 71 2.72 -1.02 5.88
N VAL A 72 2.64 -0.29 4.78
CA VAL A 72 2.86 1.15 4.71
C VAL A 72 1.68 1.80 3.99
N ARG A 73 1.29 3.01 4.38
CA ARG A 73 0.34 3.79 3.58
C ARG A 73 1.02 4.27 2.29
N ALA A 74 0.30 4.25 1.18
CA ALA A 74 0.80 4.72 -0.11
C ALA A 74 1.36 6.16 -0.02
N SER A 75 0.67 7.04 0.71
CA SER A 75 1.11 8.43 0.91
C SER A 75 2.39 8.57 1.73
N ALA A 76 2.70 7.61 2.61
CA ALA A 76 3.90 7.60 3.46
C ALA A 76 5.03 6.75 2.84
N TYR A 77 4.81 6.19 1.65
CA TYR A 77 5.74 5.25 1.04
C TYR A 77 7.09 5.89 0.70
N ARG A 78 7.09 7.18 0.34
CA ARG A 78 8.31 7.94 0.08
C ARG A 78 9.20 8.08 1.33
N GLU A 79 8.59 8.34 2.47
CA GLU A 79 9.29 8.42 3.75
C GLU A 79 9.90 7.06 4.10
N PHE A 80 9.13 5.98 3.92
CA PHE A 80 9.62 4.61 4.09
C PHE A 80 10.85 4.32 3.22
N LEU A 81 10.85 4.73 1.94
CA LEU A 81 12.01 4.57 1.08
C LEU A 81 13.24 5.32 1.61
N ALA A 82 13.05 6.59 2.02
CA ALA A 82 14.13 7.41 2.55
C ALA A 82 14.73 6.83 3.84
N GLU A 83 13.89 6.32 4.76
CA GLU A 83 14.31 5.66 5.99
C GLU A 83 15.13 4.39 5.73
N ASN A 84 14.85 3.70 4.61
CA ASN A 84 15.55 2.49 4.19
C ASN A 84 16.71 2.77 3.21
N GLY A 85 17.16 4.03 3.12
CA GLY A 85 18.32 4.42 2.32
C GLY A 85 18.09 4.42 0.81
N VAL A 86 16.84 4.39 0.36
CA VAL A 86 16.47 4.53 -1.06
C VAL A 86 16.19 6.00 -1.35
N GLY A 87 17.11 6.65 -2.08
CA GLY A 87 17.03 8.07 -2.39
C GLY A 87 16.03 8.38 -3.52
N MET A 88 15.36 9.54 -3.43
CA MET A 88 14.45 9.99 -4.49
C MET A 88 15.15 10.43 -5.79
N ASN A 89 16.48 10.58 -5.78
CA ASN A 89 17.26 10.91 -6.99
C ASN A 89 17.37 9.73 -7.99
N ASP A 90 16.87 8.56 -7.60
CA ASP A 90 16.90 7.36 -8.44
C ASP A 90 15.57 7.11 -9.19
N PHE A 91 14.69 8.12 -9.25
CA PHE A 91 13.41 8.13 -9.99
C PHE A 91 13.43 9.03 -11.22
#